data_AF-A0A2V8YKV1-F1
#
_entry.id   AF-A0A2V8YKV1-F1
#
_cell.length_a   1.000
_cell.length_b   1.000
_cell.length_c   1.000
_cell.angle_alpha   90.00
_cell.angle_beta   90.00
_cell.angle_gamma   90.00
#
_symmetry.space_group_name_H-M   'P 1'
#
loop_
_entity.id
_entity.type
_entity.pdbx_description
1 polymer ?
#
loop_
_entity_poly.entity_id
_entity_poly.type
_entity_poly.pdbx_seq_one_letter_code
_entity_poly.pdbx_strand_id
1 'polypeptide(L)'
;MSSCQWSQNSRRLRNTLGQCCELLFTASLLTYGCGGGAPGGQKPIVQPPSITMQPTSSIVAVGQTATFTAAANGTPPLNYQWNKNGAAISGANSPSYTTPPAAIGDDGATFTMTVTNAINSATTMPATLKVLPAPPPQAGDLRFQQVDAPSTINGYVFGGLHTNISSGLSWFFDNAVGTPLSLGDACGPPNGNPSDCGWVFDQFGLPANVSGLNLGYVSANRFANLDSDVGNIDSGHAVITSLDLHPENDTYAISYMAAVQSTGFTLTRGTVTPSALQAVATQEGALSHVITAVSFNAGNVTYFSYAWQSDPSTIYEAQVMTATSSTLGTAATSLGQAGYIITALGGNSTDGFVLVGTRVKGNTAPRPALVGTAGDQQSQQILTQGYAIVGYIVQNSGGVATTTFIGEK
;
A
#
# COMPACT_ATOMS: atom_id res chain seq x y z
N MET A 1 -64.37 -18.54 -35.87
CA MET A 1 -63.78 -19.87 -36.15
C MET A 1 -62.42 -19.88 -35.47
N SER A 2 -62.36 -20.19 -34.17
CA SER A 2 -61.88 -21.49 -33.63
C SER A 2 -60.43 -21.75 -34.05
N SER A 3 -59.39 -21.48 -33.25
CA SER A 3 -58.95 -22.10 -31.98
C SER A 3 -57.60 -22.82 -32.17
N CYS A 4 -56.62 -22.42 -31.36
CA CYS A 4 -55.63 -23.22 -30.62
C CYS A 4 -54.72 -24.29 -31.29
N GLN A 5 -53.44 -24.09 -30.97
CA GLN A 5 -52.49 -25.01 -30.30
C GLN A 5 -51.60 -25.99 -31.10
N TRP A 6 -50.34 -25.95 -30.63
CA TRP A 6 -49.18 -26.78 -30.91
C TRP A 6 -49.37 -28.26 -30.56
N SER A 7 -48.65 -29.13 -31.25
CA SER A 7 -48.23 -30.44 -30.74
C SER A 7 -46.90 -30.88 -31.36
N GLN A 8 -45.91 -31.08 -30.47
CA GLN A 8 -44.80 -31.99 -30.70
C GLN A 8 -45.33 -33.44 -30.67
N ASN A 9 -44.71 -34.37 -31.40
CA ASN A 9 -44.24 -35.61 -30.76
C ASN A 9 -43.31 -36.50 -31.60
N SER A 10 -42.24 -36.86 -30.91
CA SER A 10 -41.38 -38.04 -31.03
C SER A 10 -42.07 -39.38 -31.33
N ARG A 11 -41.35 -40.32 -31.98
CA ARG A 11 -40.95 -41.66 -31.44
C ARG A 11 -40.64 -42.73 -32.52
N ARG A 12 -39.61 -43.52 -32.18
CA ARG A 12 -39.48 -45.01 -32.22
C ARG A 12 -38.57 -45.66 -33.27
N LEU A 13 -37.50 -46.24 -32.70
CA LEU A 13 -36.81 -47.47 -33.09
C LEU A 13 -37.76 -48.65 -33.36
N ARG A 14 -37.43 -49.50 -34.35
CA ARG A 14 -37.57 -50.97 -34.23
C ARG A 14 -36.79 -51.75 -35.31
N ASN A 15 -36.17 -52.83 -34.84
CA ASN A 15 -35.50 -53.94 -35.52
C ASN A 15 -36.42 -54.77 -36.44
N THR A 16 -35.82 -55.44 -37.45
CA THR A 16 -36.10 -56.81 -37.99
C THR A 16 -35.09 -57.04 -39.15
N LEU A 17 -34.13 -57.98 -39.22
CA LEU A 17 -34.06 -59.46 -39.14
C LEU A 17 -34.85 -60.25 -40.23
N GLY A 18 -34.10 -61.06 -41.02
CA GLY A 18 -34.53 -62.13 -41.97
C GLY A 18 -34.43 -61.73 -43.45
N GLN A 19 -33.92 -62.48 -44.45
CA GLN A 19 -33.60 -63.91 -44.72
C GLN A 19 -32.60 -63.93 -45.92
N CYS A 20 -31.52 -64.72 -45.96
CA CYS A 20 -31.37 -66.13 -46.39
C CYS A 20 -31.75 -66.49 -47.86
N CYS A 21 -30.74 -66.82 -48.68
CA CYS A 21 -30.57 -67.98 -49.60
C CYS A 21 -29.63 -67.58 -50.78
N GLU A 22 -28.38 -68.02 -50.78
CA GLU A 22 -27.85 -69.22 -51.48
C GLU A 22 -27.54 -69.01 -52.98
N LEU A 23 -26.25 -69.10 -53.34
CA LEU A 23 -25.78 -70.08 -54.33
C LEU A 23 -24.24 -70.18 -54.34
N LEU A 24 -23.79 -71.40 -54.06
CA LEU A 24 -22.41 -71.92 -54.05
C LEU A 24 -21.81 -71.95 -55.46
N PHE A 25 -20.51 -71.69 -55.61
CA PHE A 25 -19.67 -72.42 -56.58
C PHE A 25 -18.18 -72.43 -56.18
N THR A 26 -17.70 -73.65 -55.89
CA THR A 26 -16.35 -74.24 -56.05
C THR A 26 -15.15 -73.73 -55.26
N ALA A 27 -14.65 -74.66 -54.43
CA ALA A 27 -13.31 -74.70 -53.86
C ALA A 27 -12.28 -75.23 -54.88
N SER A 28 -11.08 -74.65 -54.88
CA SER A 28 -9.85 -75.27 -55.36
C SER A 28 -8.73 -74.98 -54.36
N LEU A 29 -8.17 -76.05 -53.80
CA LEU A 29 -7.00 -76.04 -52.92
C LEU A 29 -5.77 -75.52 -53.66
N LEU A 30 -5.07 -74.55 -53.05
CA LEU A 30 -3.61 -74.43 -53.15
C LEU A 30 -3.06 -74.21 -51.74
N THR A 31 -2.36 -75.24 -51.25
CA THR A 31 -1.54 -75.19 -50.05
C THR A 31 -0.30 -74.32 -50.29
N TYR A 32 -0.12 -73.26 -49.49
CA TYR A 32 1.18 -72.61 -49.30
C TYR A 32 1.37 -72.23 -47.83
N GLY A 33 2.34 -72.90 -47.20
CA GLY A 33 3.46 -72.25 -46.51
C GLY A 33 3.17 -71.34 -45.31
N CYS A 34 3.54 -71.87 -44.14
CA CYS A 34 3.89 -71.21 -42.89
C CYS A 34 4.42 -69.76 -43.02
N GLY A 35 3.91 -68.88 -42.16
CA GLY A 35 4.39 -67.50 -42.00
C GLY A 35 3.62 -66.74 -40.92
N GLY A 36 3.61 -67.27 -39.69
CA GLY A 36 3.15 -66.53 -38.51
C GLY A 36 4.09 -65.36 -38.20
N GLY A 37 3.97 -64.27 -38.95
CA GLY A 37 4.53 -62.98 -38.58
C GLY A 37 3.54 -62.27 -37.67
N ALA A 38 3.75 -62.35 -36.36
CA ALA A 38 3.15 -61.40 -35.45
C ALA A 38 3.43 -59.97 -35.99
N PRO A 39 2.47 -59.04 -35.98
CA PRO A 39 2.78 -57.66 -36.35
C PRO A 39 3.93 -57.22 -35.45
N GLY A 40 5.08 -56.94 -36.06
CA GLY A 40 6.24 -56.44 -35.35
C GLY A 40 5.77 -55.27 -34.51
N GLY A 41 5.83 -55.41 -33.19
CA GLY A 41 5.48 -54.33 -32.28
C GLY A 41 6.36 -53.15 -32.64
N GLN A 42 5.78 -52.15 -33.30
CA GLN A 42 6.46 -50.88 -33.50
C GLN A 42 6.76 -50.38 -32.09
N LYS A 43 8.05 -50.35 -31.74
CA LYS A 43 8.52 -49.68 -30.53
C LYS A 43 7.86 -48.29 -30.53
N PRO A 44 7.10 -47.90 -29.49
CA PRO A 44 6.43 -46.61 -29.46
C PRO A 44 7.45 -45.51 -29.78
N ILE A 45 7.14 -44.67 -30.77
CA ILE A 45 8.01 -43.55 -31.12
C ILE A 45 7.92 -42.56 -29.97
N VAL A 46 8.98 -42.47 -29.17
CA VAL A 46 9.08 -41.51 -28.07
C VAL A 46 9.60 -40.20 -28.64
N GLN A 47 8.73 -39.20 -28.70
CA GLN A 47 9.05 -37.85 -29.17
C GLN A 47 9.74 -37.06 -28.06
N PRO A 48 10.90 -36.41 -28.32
CA PRO A 48 11.54 -35.54 -27.35
C PRO A 48 10.67 -34.31 -27.04
N PRO A 49 10.85 -33.65 -25.87
CA PRO A 49 10.11 -32.45 -25.55
C PRO A 49 10.42 -31.34 -26.56
N SER A 50 9.40 -30.59 -26.96
CA SER A 50 9.53 -29.42 -27.84
C SER A 50 8.64 -28.30 -27.31
N ILE A 51 9.22 -27.13 -27.09
CA ILE A 51 8.50 -25.95 -26.60
C ILE A 51 7.58 -25.42 -27.70
N THR A 52 6.30 -25.33 -27.41
CA THR A 52 5.26 -24.81 -28.32
C THR A 52 4.81 -23.39 -27.95
N MET A 53 5.03 -22.97 -26.70
CA MET A 53 4.76 -21.61 -26.24
C MET A 53 5.86 -21.15 -25.29
N GLN A 54 6.48 -20.01 -25.61
CA GLN A 54 7.47 -19.36 -24.77
C GLN A 54 6.79 -18.51 -23.68
N PRO A 55 7.41 -18.36 -22.50
CA PRO A 55 6.92 -17.41 -21.51
C PRO A 55 7.14 -15.98 -21.99
N THR A 56 6.24 -15.09 -21.60
CA THR A 56 6.34 -13.66 -21.89
C THR A 56 6.89 -12.92 -20.67
N SER A 57 7.75 -11.93 -20.90
CA SER A 57 8.22 -11.02 -19.84
C SER A 57 7.06 -10.29 -19.18
N SER A 58 7.17 -10.02 -17.89
CA SER A 58 6.11 -9.39 -17.08
C SER A 58 6.61 -8.13 -16.42
N ILE A 59 5.74 -7.13 -16.30
CA ILE A 59 5.97 -5.91 -15.53
C ILE A 59 4.96 -5.91 -14.39
N VAL A 60 5.42 -5.87 -13.14
CA VAL A 60 4.56 -5.81 -11.95
C VAL A 60 5.08 -4.76 -10.98
N ALA A 61 4.21 -4.22 -10.13
CA ALA A 61 4.65 -3.41 -9.00
C ALA A 61 5.20 -4.31 -7.88
N VAL A 62 6.07 -3.78 -7.01
CA VAL A 62 6.47 -4.46 -5.77
C VAL A 62 5.23 -4.90 -4.98
N GLY A 63 5.27 -6.10 -4.41
CA GLY A 63 4.16 -6.68 -3.66
C GLY A 63 3.12 -7.41 -4.52
N GLN A 64 3.16 -7.25 -5.85
CA GLN A 64 2.31 -7.99 -6.78
C GLN A 64 2.98 -9.29 -7.26
N THR A 65 2.19 -10.27 -7.64
CA THR A 65 2.70 -11.54 -8.21
C THR A 65 2.73 -11.48 -9.74
N ALA A 66 3.74 -12.09 -10.36
CA ALA A 66 3.77 -12.32 -11.80
C ALA A 66 3.48 -13.79 -12.12
N THR A 67 2.79 -14.08 -13.22
CA THR A 67 2.54 -15.45 -13.68
C THR A 67 3.21 -15.68 -15.02
N PHE A 68 4.12 -16.65 -15.08
CA PHE A 68 4.78 -17.11 -16.29
C PHE A 68 4.16 -18.41 -16.75
N THR A 69 3.82 -18.52 -18.03
CA THR A 69 3.22 -19.73 -18.60
C THR A 69 3.97 -20.11 -19.85
N ALA A 70 4.24 -21.40 -20.00
CA ALA A 70 4.86 -21.97 -21.18
C ALA A 70 4.23 -23.33 -21.49
N ALA A 71 4.34 -23.77 -22.74
CA ALA A 71 3.77 -25.03 -23.18
C ALA A 71 4.80 -25.85 -23.95
N ALA A 72 4.71 -27.17 -23.81
CA ALA A 72 5.56 -28.11 -24.51
C ALA A 72 4.78 -29.36 -24.90
N ASN A 73 5.14 -29.93 -26.05
CA ASN A 73 4.68 -31.23 -26.51
C ASN A 73 5.81 -32.26 -26.37
N GLY A 74 5.46 -33.54 -26.34
CA GLY A 74 6.41 -34.66 -26.29
C GLY A 74 5.72 -35.90 -25.75
N THR A 75 6.40 -37.05 -25.83
CA THR A 75 5.83 -38.28 -25.25
C THR A 75 5.87 -38.20 -23.72
N PRO A 76 4.73 -38.41 -23.02
CA PRO A 76 4.68 -38.41 -21.56
C PRO A 76 5.50 -39.56 -20.92
N PRO A 77 5.87 -39.44 -19.63
CA PRO A 77 5.62 -38.30 -18.75
C PRO A 77 6.54 -37.11 -19.07
N LEU A 78 5.95 -35.91 -19.09
CA LEU A 78 6.68 -34.65 -19.16
C LEU A 78 6.86 -34.11 -17.74
N ASN A 79 8.11 -33.85 -17.36
CA ASN A 79 8.46 -33.24 -16.09
C ASN A 79 8.83 -31.79 -16.34
N TYR A 80 8.16 -30.86 -15.66
CA TYR A 80 8.43 -29.44 -15.76
C TYR A 80 9.26 -28.98 -14.56
N GLN A 81 10.12 -28.01 -14.78
CA GLN A 81 10.86 -27.34 -13.73
C GLN A 81 11.08 -25.88 -14.13
N TRP A 82 10.59 -24.94 -13.33
CA TRP A 82 10.92 -23.53 -13.49
C TRP A 82 12.23 -23.18 -12.78
N ASN A 83 13.00 -22.32 -13.41
CA ASN A 83 14.25 -21.80 -12.90
C ASN A 83 14.18 -20.27 -12.83
N LYS A 84 14.71 -19.69 -11.74
CA LYS A 84 14.92 -18.25 -11.58
C LYS A 84 16.42 -17.97 -11.64
N ASN A 85 16.86 -17.14 -12.57
CA ASN A 85 18.29 -16.83 -12.79
C ASN A 85 19.17 -18.09 -12.91
N GLY A 86 18.63 -19.14 -13.55
CA GLY A 86 19.30 -20.42 -13.73
C GLY A 86 19.21 -21.40 -12.55
N ALA A 87 18.70 -20.99 -11.39
CA ALA A 87 18.51 -21.88 -10.23
C ALA A 87 17.08 -22.45 -10.18
N ALA A 88 16.94 -23.74 -9.88
CA ALA A 88 15.65 -24.41 -9.82
C ALA A 88 14.77 -23.88 -8.68
N ILE A 89 13.50 -23.61 -8.98
CA ILE A 89 12.48 -23.19 -8.02
C ILE A 89 11.79 -24.43 -7.45
N SER A 90 11.95 -24.67 -6.16
CA SER A 90 11.35 -25.84 -5.49
C SER A 90 9.83 -25.89 -5.68
N GLY A 91 9.31 -27.05 -6.09
CA GLY A 91 7.87 -27.28 -6.28
C GLY A 91 7.26 -26.68 -7.55
N ALA A 92 8.00 -25.90 -8.34
CA ALA A 92 7.50 -25.28 -9.58
C ALA A 92 7.53 -26.26 -10.76
N ASN A 93 6.67 -27.27 -10.71
CA ASN A 93 6.64 -28.42 -11.62
C ASN A 93 5.43 -28.45 -12.57
N SER A 94 4.81 -27.29 -12.79
CA SER A 94 3.64 -27.11 -13.66
C SER A 94 3.97 -26.23 -14.87
N PRO A 95 3.19 -26.30 -15.97
CA PRO A 95 3.36 -25.43 -17.14
C PRO A 95 3.20 -23.93 -16.85
N SER A 96 2.61 -23.59 -15.71
CA SER A 96 2.49 -22.22 -15.21
C SER A 96 3.17 -22.10 -13.85
N TYR A 97 3.84 -20.97 -13.62
CA TYR A 97 4.44 -20.59 -12.34
C TYR A 97 4.07 -19.17 -11.98
N THR A 98 3.48 -19.00 -10.79
CA THR A 98 3.21 -17.70 -10.19
C THR A 98 4.28 -17.41 -9.14
N THR A 99 4.93 -16.25 -9.24
CA THR A 99 5.92 -15.82 -8.26
C THR A 99 5.27 -15.57 -6.90
N PRO A 100 6.03 -15.65 -5.79
CA PRO A 100 5.69 -14.89 -4.59
C PRO A 100 5.51 -13.39 -4.90
N PRO A 101 4.94 -12.59 -3.98
CA PRO A 101 4.94 -11.13 -4.09
C PRO A 101 6.33 -10.60 -4.46
N ALA A 102 6.44 -9.91 -5.59
CA ALA A 102 7.71 -9.46 -6.13
C ALA A 102 8.37 -8.47 -5.17
N ALA A 103 9.65 -8.67 -4.88
CA ALA A 103 10.48 -7.70 -4.17
C ALA A 103 11.24 -6.83 -5.18
N ILE A 104 11.71 -5.65 -4.77
CA ILE A 104 12.50 -4.78 -5.67
C ILE A 104 13.78 -5.47 -6.16
N GLY A 105 14.35 -6.37 -5.34
CA GLY A 105 15.51 -7.19 -5.71
C GLY A 105 15.22 -8.26 -6.78
N ASP A 106 13.96 -8.47 -7.15
CA ASP A 106 13.57 -9.35 -8.26
C ASP A 106 13.61 -8.62 -9.62
N ASP A 107 13.85 -7.30 -9.65
CA ASP A 107 13.94 -6.55 -10.88
C ASP A 107 15.07 -7.08 -11.79
N GLY A 108 14.71 -7.41 -13.02
CA GLY A 108 15.62 -8.01 -14.00
C GLY A 108 15.80 -9.53 -13.85
N ALA A 109 15.13 -10.18 -12.89
CA ALA A 109 15.18 -11.64 -12.78
C ALA A 109 14.65 -12.32 -14.04
N THR A 110 15.28 -13.42 -14.43
CA THR A 110 14.92 -14.22 -15.61
C THR A 110 14.29 -15.54 -15.19
N PHE A 111 13.22 -15.92 -15.88
CA PHE A 111 12.47 -17.14 -15.65
C PHE A 111 12.53 -18.02 -16.91
N THR A 112 13.01 -19.26 -16.73
CA THR A 112 13.02 -20.30 -17.76
C THR A 112 12.32 -21.55 -17.27
N MET A 113 11.69 -22.27 -18.17
CA MET A 113 11.11 -23.58 -17.90
C MET A 113 11.91 -24.65 -18.65
N THR A 114 12.35 -25.67 -17.93
CA THR A 114 12.94 -26.87 -18.51
C THR A 114 11.88 -27.98 -18.48
N VAL A 115 11.65 -28.62 -19.63
CA VAL A 115 10.76 -29.78 -19.76
C VAL A 115 11.60 -30.99 -20.12
N THR A 116 11.46 -32.06 -19.34
CA THR A 116 12.27 -33.28 -19.50
C THR A 116 11.36 -34.49 -19.66
N ASN A 117 11.71 -35.39 -20.58
CA ASN A 117 11.15 -36.74 -20.64
C ASN A 117 12.27 -37.79 -20.68
N ALA A 118 11.93 -39.05 -20.95
CA ALA A 118 12.88 -40.16 -20.97
C ALA A 118 13.98 -40.07 -22.06
N ILE A 119 13.86 -39.15 -23.02
CA ILE A 119 14.78 -39.00 -24.15
C ILE A 119 15.72 -37.82 -23.97
N ASN A 120 15.16 -36.62 -23.71
CA ASN A 120 15.93 -35.39 -23.60
C ASN A 120 15.15 -34.31 -22.82
N SER A 121 15.74 -33.13 -22.70
CA SER A 121 15.09 -31.92 -22.21
C SER A 121 15.03 -30.82 -23.28
N ALA A 122 14.08 -29.91 -23.11
CA ALA A 122 13.98 -28.66 -23.85
C ALA A 122 13.77 -27.51 -22.87
N THR A 123 14.43 -26.38 -23.10
CA THR A 123 14.35 -25.20 -22.24
C THR A 123 13.76 -24.02 -23.01
N THR A 124 12.91 -23.24 -22.36
CA THR A 124 12.35 -22.01 -22.94
C THR A 124 13.42 -20.92 -23.09
N MET A 125 13.11 -19.92 -23.92
CA MET A 125 13.79 -18.63 -23.84
C MET A 125 13.51 -17.97 -22.47
N PRO A 126 14.41 -17.13 -21.96
CA PRO A 126 14.19 -16.42 -20.71
C PRO A 126 13.10 -15.37 -20.86
N ALA A 127 12.14 -15.36 -19.94
CA ALA A 127 11.23 -14.24 -19.71
C ALA A 127 11.77 -13.38 -18.56
N THR A 128 11.78 -12.06 -18.72
CA THR A 128 12.29 -11.13 -17.70
C THR A 128 11.14 -10.60 -16.85
N LEU A 129 11.36 -10.49 -15.54
CA LEU A 129 10.50 -9.76 -14.62
C LEU A 129 11.03 -8.34 -14.45
N LYS A 130 10.24 -7.34 -14.82
CA LYS A 130 10.47 -5.94 -14.43
C LYS A 130 9.63 -5.65 -13.20
N VAL A 131 10.28 -5.17 -12.14
CA VAL A 131 9.58 -4.76 -10.92
C VAL A 131 9.61 -3.24 -10.84
N LEU A 132 8.42 -2.64 -10.89
CA LEU A 132 8.24 -1.22 -10.64
C LEU A 132 8.09 -0.99 -9.13
N PRO A 133 8.57 0.15 -8.59
CA PRO A 133 8.17 0.56 -7.25
C PRO A 133 6.65 0.51 -7.12
N ALA A 134 6.14 0.18 -5.93
CA ALA A 134 4.71 0.32 -5.69
C ALA A 134 4.29 1.76 -6.03
N PRO A 135 3.10 1.95 -6.65
CA PRO A 135 2.61 3.29 -6.90
C PRO A 135 2.61 4.09 -5.59
N PRO A 136 2.95 5.38 -5.63
CA PRO A 136 2.82 6.22 -4.45
C PRO A 136 1.35 6.25 -3.97
N PRO A 137 1.09 6.71 -2.73
CA PRO A 137 -0.26 7.02 -2.31
C PRO A 137 -1.02 7.81 -3.38
N GLN A 138 -2.30 7.47 -3.56
CA GLN A 138 -3.10 8.01 -4.65
C GLN A 138 -3.54 9.43 -4.34
N ALA A 139 -3.78 10.21 -5.40
CA ALA A 139 -4.50 11.46 -5.24
C ALA A 139 -5.88 11.21 -4.61
N GLY A 140 -6.21 11.93 -3.56
CA GLY A 140 -7.39 11.79 -2.72
C GLY A 140 -7.11 11.12 -1.37
N ASP A 141 -5.94 10.53 -1.17
CA ASP A 141 -5.62 9.78 0.04
C ASP A 141 -5.09 10.67 1.17
N LEU A 142 -6.03 11.22 1.96
CA LEU A 142 -5.75 12.13 3.07
C LEU A 142 -4.93 11.51 4.20
N ARG A 143 -4.72 10.18 4.21
CA ARG A 143 -3.88 9.50 5.20
C ARG A 143 -2.40 9.89 5.09
N PHE A 144 -1.99 10.39 3.92
CA PHE A 144 -0.64 10.84 3.67
C PHE A 144 -0.65 12.36 3.48
N GLN A 145 -0.01 13.05 4.41
CA GLN A 145 -0.11 14.49 4.50
C GLN A 145 0.24 15.18 3.18
N GLN A 146 -0.73 15.94 2.65
CA GLN A 146 -0.58 16.80 1.48
C GLN A 146 -0.17 16.09 0.16
N VAL A 147 -0.41 14.78 0.03
CA VAL A 147 -0.26 14.04 -1.25
C VAL A 147 -1.10 14.65 -2.39
N ASP A 148 -2.15 15.41 -2.04
CA ASP A 148 -3.14 15.96 -2.98
C ASP A 148 -3.03 17.46 -3.18
N ALA A 149 -1.99 18.10 -2.65
CA ALA A 149 -1.88 19.53 -2.63
C ALA A 149 -0.90 20.00 -3.71
N PRO A 150 -1.33 20.42 -4.91
CA PRO A 150 -0.45 21.06 -5.89
C PRO A 150 0.34 22.26 -5.35
N SER A 151 -0.12 22.85 -4.23
CA SER A 151 0.61 23.87 -3.48
C SER A 151 1.91 23.36 -2.85
N THR A 152 2.14 22.06 -2.68
CA THR A 152 3.45 21.57 -2.22
C THR A 152 4.41 21.47 -3.38
N ILE A 153 3.99 21.01 -4.57
CA ILE A 153 4.84 20.76 -5.76
C ILE A 153 5.71 21.96 -6.15
N ASN A 154 5.19 23.18 -6.04
CA ASN A 154 5.93 24.43 -6.33
C ASN A 154 6.31 25.22 -5.06
N GLY A 155 6.28 24.57 -3.89
CA GLY A 155 6.39 25.21 -2.59
C GLY A 155 5.13 25.97 -2.20
N TYR A 156 4.98 26.22 -0.90
CA TYR A 156 3.83 26.96 -0.40
C TYR A 156 3.86 28.38 -0.95
N VAL A 157 2.74 28.81 -1.54
CA VAL A 157 2.61 30.19 -2.03
C VAL A 157 2.67 31.13 -0.83
N PHE A 158 3.55 32.13 -0.89
CA PHE A 158 3.63 33.19 0.12
C PHE A 158 2.25 33.82 0.34
N GLY A 159 1.82 33.89 1.60
CA GLY A 159 0.48 34.36 1.98
C GLY A 159 -0.32 33.38 2.85
N GLY A 160 0.29 32.29 3.32
CA GLY A 160 -0.32 31.43 4.33
C GLY A 160 -0.63 32.17 5.63
N LEU A 161 -1.72 31.78 6.29
CA LEU A 161 -2.17 32.37 7.55
C LEU A 161 -1.58 31.61 8.73
N HIS A 162 -0.74 32.28 9.50
CA HIS A 162 -0.17 31.79 10.74
C HIS A 162 -1.16 31.99 11.87
N THR A 163 -1.73 30.90 12.40
CA THR A 163 -2.82 30.98 13.38
C THR A 163 -2.39 30.46 14.73
N ASN A 164 -2.53 31.29 15.77
CA ASN A 164 -2.49 30.83 17.16
C ASN A 164 -3.84 30.19 17.50
N ILE A 165 -3.82 28.94 17.93
CA ILE A 165 -4.95 28.20 18.45
C ILE A 165 -4.85 28.21 19.98
N SER A 166 -5.59 29.10 20.65
CA SER A 166 -5.78 29.00 22.10
C SER A 166 -6.80 27.92 22.43
N SER A 167 -6.83 27.43 23.68
CA SER A 167 -7.85 26.48 24.12
C SER A 167 -9.28 27.00 23.91
N GLY A 168 -10.20 26.10 23.53
CA GLY A 168 -11.63 26.42 23.39
C GLY A 168 -12.00 27.02 22.03
N LEU A 169 -11.15 26.84 21.01
CA LEU A 169 -11.40 27.32 19.66
C LEU A 169 -11.70 26.15 18.71
N SER A 170 -12.59 26.41 17.75
CA SER A 170 -12.80 25.53 16.62
C SER A 170 -13.03 26.38 15.38
N TRP A 171 -12.34 26.05 14.31
CA TRP A 171 -12.45 26.78 13.05
C TRP A 171 -12.18 25.89 11.85
N PHE A 172 -12.62 26.36 10.69
CA PHE A 172 -12.47 25.69 9.41
C PHE A 172 -12.08 26.68 8.31
N PHE A 173 -11.21 26.23 7.41
CA PHE A 173 -10.73 26.98 6.25
C PHE A 173 -11.11 26.25 4.99
N ASP A 174 -11.95 26.88 4.18
CA ASP A 174 -12.31 26.36 2.87
C ASP A 174 -11.14 26.43 1.90
N ASN A 175 -11.03 25.42 1.03
CA ASN A 175 -10.05 25.35 -0.04
C ASN A 175 -8.59 25.57 0.42
N ALA A 176 -8.21 24.87 1.47
CA ALA A 176 -6.98 25.08 2.20
C ALA A 176 -6.28 23.77 2.55
N VAL A 177 -4.96 23.83 2.68
CA VAL A 177 -4.12 22.80 3.29
C VAL A 177 -3.27 23.44 4.36
N GLY A 178 -2.72 22.65 5.30
CA GLY A 178 -1.91 23.22 6.36
C GLY A 178 -0.88 22.26 6.91
N THR A 179 0.00 22.82 7.74
CA THR A 179 0.97 22.07 8.53
C THR A 179 0.28 21.25 9.62
N PRO A 180 0.95 20.24 10.19
CA PRO A 180 0.54 19.69 11.48
C PRO A 180 0.52 20.80 12.55
N LEU A 181 -0.11 20.52 13.68
CA LEU A 181 0.02 21.38 14.85
C LEU A 181 1.50 21.51 15.24
N SER A 182 1.89 22.68 15.73
CA SER A 182 3.18 22.87 16.36
C SER A 182 3.24 22.05 17.64
N LEU A 183 4.17 21.12 17.71
CA LEU A 183 4.43 20.28 18.87
C LEU A 183 5.61 20.83 19.68
N GLY A 184 5.72 20.45 20.95
CA GLY A 184 6.83 20.87 21.81
C GLY A 184 6.37 21.65 23.04
N ASP A 185 7.08 22.71 23.39
CA ASP A 185 6.80 23.50 24.62
C ASP A 185 5.68 24.52 24.41
N ALA A 186 4.76 24.24 23.49
CA ALA A 186 3.60 25.07 23.18
C ALA A 186 2.63 25.15 24.38
N CYS A 187 2.68 24.17 25.29
CA CYS A 187 2.02 24.19 26.59
C CYS A 187 3.03 24.35 27.77
N GLY A 188 3.37 25.60 28.13
CA GLY A 188 3.62 26.06 29.53
C GLY A 188 4.99 26.71 29.89
N PRO A 189 5.11 27.54 30.98
CA PRO A 189 4.20 28.57 31.52
C PRO A 189 4.91 29.97 31.69
N PRO A 190 4.25 31.04 32.22
CA PRO A 190 3.94 31.18 33.66
C PRO A 190 2.45 31.53 33.82
N ASN A 191 1.57 30.65 34.28
CA ASN A 191 0.93 30.76 35.62
C ASN A 191 0.21 29.48 36.07
N GLY A 192 0.27 28.37 35.31
CA GLY A 192 -0.49 27.15 35.57
C GLY A 192 -1.97 27.21 35.14
N ASN A 193 -2.35 28.15 34.26
CA ASN A 193 -3.69 28.19 33.67
C ASN A 193 -3.70 27.41 32.33
N PRO A 194 -4.50 26.35 32.19
CA PRO A 194 -4.75 25.64 30.94
C PRO A 194 -5.10 26.53 29.73
N SER A 195 -5.71 27.68 30.00
CA SER A 195 -6.18 28.61 28.96
C SER A 195 -5.05 29.36 28.25
N ASP A 196 -3.82 29.30 28.79
CA ASP A 196 -2.63 29.91 28.21
C ASP A 196 -1.91 28.96 27.23
N CYS A 197 -2.40 27.72 27.07
CA CYS A 197 -1.92 26.81 26.03
C CYS A 197 -2.28 27.36 24.65
N GLY A 198 -1.27 27.51 23.81
CA GLY A 198 -1.39 28.02 22.46
C GLY A 198 -0.64 27.12 21.49
N TRP A 199 -1.35 26.53 20.54
CA TRP A 199 -0.74 25.87 19.40
C TRP A 199 -0.62 26.83 18.23
N VAL A 200 0.24 26.49 17.30
CA VAL A 200 0.41 27.22 16.06
C VAL A 200 0.32 26.25 14.92
N PHE A 201 -0.32 26.65 13.83
CA PHE A 201 -0.18 25.98 12.55
C PHE A 201 -0.29 27.01 11.44
N ASP A 202 0.20 26.64 10.27
CA ASP A 202 0.16 27.47 9.08
C ASP A 202 -0.88 26.89 8.11
N GLN A 203 -1.79 27.75 7.68
CA GLN A 203 -2.75 27.47 6.62
C GLN A 203 -2.24 28.04 5.30
N PHE A 204 -2.42 27.31 4.21
CA PHE A 204 -2.10 27.75 2.86
C PHE A 204 -3.32 27.59 1.96
N GLY A 205 -3.66 28.65 1.24
CA GLY A 205 -4.72 28.61 0.24
C GLY A 205 -4.32 27.74 -0.95
N LEU A 206 -5.27 26.96 -1.47
CA LEU A 206 -5.05 26.19 -2.68
C LEU A 206 -5.08 27.08 -3.94
N PRO A 207 -4.34 26.72 -5.01
CA PRO A 207 -4.43 27.41 -6.30
C PRO A 207 -5.85 27.40 -6.87
N ALA A 208 -6.19 28.41 -7.69
CA ALA A 208 -7.55 28.59 -8.21
C ALA A 208 -8.10 27.40 -9.03
N ASN A 209 -7.23 26.52 -9.55
CA ASN A 209 -7.60 25.32 -10.30
C ASN A 209 -7.71 24.05 -9.44
N VAL A 210 -7.53 24.18 -8.12
CA VAL A 210 -7.63 23.09 -7.14
C VAL A 210 -8.73 23.45 -6.16
N SER A 211 -9.64 22.51 -5.91
CA SER A 211 -10.76 22.71 -4.99
C SER A 211 -11.12 21.44 -4.23
N GLY A 212 -11.81 21.59 -3.11
CA GLY A 212 -12.42 20.46 -2.40
C GLY A 212 -11.52 19.82 -1.33
N LEU A 213 -10.45 20.48 -0.90
CA LEU A 213 -9.76 20.18 0.36
C LEU A 213 -9.98 21.33 1.32
N ASN A 214 -10.23 21.00 2.57
CA ASN A 214 -10.44 21.96 3.62
C ASN A 214 -9.63 21.57 4.84
N LEU A 215 -9.26 22.57 5.62
CA LEU A 215 -8.43 22.41 6.81
C LEU A 215 -9.25 22.83 8.03
N GLY A 216 -9.20 22.04 9.08
CA GLY A 216 -9.87 22.37 10.33
C GLY A 216 -8.98 22.13 11.54
N TYR A 217 -9.34 22.79 12.64
CA TYR A 217 -8.77 22.51 13.95
C TYR A 217 -9.82 22.58 15.04
N VAL A 218 -9.54 21.90 16.15
CA VAL A 218 -10.29 21.96 17.40
C VAL A 218 -9.29 22.00 18.54
N SER A 219 -9.51 22.87 19.51
CA SER A 219 -8.81 22.87 20.80
C SER A 219 -9.81 23.05 21.93
N ALA A 220 -9.56 22.41 23.08
CA ALA A 220 -10.44 22.52 24.24
C ALA A 220 -9.65 22.46 25.55
N ASN A 221 -10.12 23.20 26.54
CA ASN A 221 -9.65 23.17 27.94
C ASN A 221 -10.51 22.23 28.80
N ARG A 222 -10.91 21.11 28.21
CA ARG A 222 -11.65 20.04 28.89
C ARG A 222 -11.35 18.73 28.17
N PHE A 223 -10.31 18.02 28.59
CA PHE A 223 -9.86 16.77 27.97
C PHE A 223 -10.96 15.71 27.86
N ALA A 224 -11.93 15.72 28.79
CA ALA A 224 -13.10 14.85 28.72
C ALA A 224 -13.97 15.02 27.45
N ASN A 225 -13.86 16.14 26.73
CA ASN A 225 -14.58 16.37 25.47
C ASN A 225 -13.88 15.76 24.25
N LEU A 226 -12.66 15.23 24.40
CA LEU A 226 -11.88 14.69 23.28
C LEU A 226 -12.68 13.69 22.45
N ASP A 227 -13.38 12.79 23.12
CA ASP A 227 -14.19 11.76 22.47
C ASP A 227 -15.34 12.33 21.64
N SER A 228 -16.04 13.35 22.16
CA SER A 228 -17.13 13.99 21.42
C SER A 228 -16.62 14.80 20.24
N ASP A 229 -15.49 15.49 20.40
CA ASP A 229 -14.91 16.31 19.35
C ASP A 229 -14.34 15.47 18.22
N VAL A 230 -13.65 14.37 18.56
CA VAL A 230 -13.22 13.36 17.57
C VAL A 230 -14.43 12.77 16.85
N GLY A 231 -15.51 12.45 17.56
CA GLY A 231 -16.75 11.95 16.95
C GLY A 231 -17.43 12.95 16.00
N ASN A 232 -17.29 14.26 16.26
CA ASN A 232 -17.80 15.31 15.36
C ASN A 232 -16.93 15.47 14.10
N ILE A 233 -15.62 15.20 14.22
CA ILE A 233 -14.67 15.24 13.09
C ILE A 233 -14.78 13.98 12.22
N ASP A 234 -15.02 12.82 12.82
CA ASP A 234 -15.11 11.52 12.14
C ASP A 234 -16.39 11.40 11.29
N SER A 235 -16.36 12.07 10.15
CA SER A 235 -17.49 12.26 9.24
C SER A 235 -17.42 11.36 7.99
N GLY A 236 -16.43 10.47 7.94
CA GLY A 236 -16.13 9.63 6.77
C GLY A 236 -15.42 10.35 5.62
N HIS A 237 -15.21 11.67 5.72
CA HIS A 237 -14.54 12.50 4.70
C HIS A 237 -13.44 13.39 5.30
N ALA A 238 -13.06 13.13 6.56
CA ALA A 238 -11.99 13.82 7.24
C ALA A 238 -10.98 12.82 7.82
N VAL A 239 -9.73 13.27 7.90
CA VAL A 239 -8.61 12.55 8.51
C VAL A 239 -7.93 13.50 9.50
N ILE A 240 -7.83 13.08 10.75
CA ILE A 240 -7.03 13.78 11.76
C ILE A 240 -5.56 13.62 11.40
N THR A 241 -4.87 14.74 11.22
CA THR A 241 -3.48 14.80 10.76
C THR A 241 -2.50 15.15 11.87
N SER A 242 -3.01 15.63 13.01
CA SER A 242 -2.17 15.97 14.16
C SER A 242 -3.00 15.97 15.43
N LEU A 243 -2.35 15.58 16.53
CA LEU A 243 -2.93 15.50 17.86
C LEU A 243 -1.88 15.96 18.86
N ASP A 244 -2.26 16.81 19.79
CA ASP A 244 -1.44 17.14 20.93
C ASP A 244 -2.27 17.13 22.21
N LEU A 245 -1.82 16.35 23.20
CA LEU A 245 -2.55 16.05 24.42
C LEU A 245 -1.75 16.53 25.63
N HIS A 246 -2.42 17.29 26.48
CA HIS A 246 -1.88 17.79 27.74
C HIS A 246 -2.88 17.50 28.87
N PRO A 247 -3.06 16.22 29.26
CA PRO A 247 -4.00 15.83 30.31
C PRO A 247 -3.67 16.47 31.67
N GLU A 248 -2.40 16.77 31.93
CA GLU A 248 -1.94 17.49 33.12
C GLU A 248 -2.44 18.95 33.18
N ASN A 249 -2.80 19.51 32.03
CA ASN A 249 -3.42 20.83 31.89
C ASN A 249 -4.90 20.73 31.49
N ASP A 250 -5.53 19.55 31.49
CA ASP A 250 -6.91 19.34 31.01
C ASP A 250 -7.18 19.93 29.61
N THR A 251 -6.21 19.85 28.69
CA THR A 251 -6.29 20.51 27.38
C THR A 251 -5.77 19.65 26.23
N TYR A 252 -6.23 19.92 25.01
CA TYR A 252 -5.76 19.27 23.79
C TYR A 252 -6.00 20.14 22.55
N ALA A 253 -5.32 19.78 21.46
CA ALA A 253 -5.61 20.27 20.13
C ALA A 253 -5.56 19.15 19.09
N ILE A 254 -6.37 19.32 18.04
CA ILE A 254 -6.48 18.44 16.87
C ILE A 254 -6.41 19.33 15.63
N SER A 255 -5.63 18.94 14.63
CA SER A 255 -5.80 19.41 13.26
C SER A 255 -6.22 18.26 12.35
N TYR A 256 -7.04 18.58 11.35
CA TYR A 256 -7.57 17.58 10.42
C TYR A 256 -7.75 18.19 9.03
N MET A 257 -7.65 17.31 8.03
CA MET A 257 -7.98 17.61 6.65
C MET A 257 -9.33 16.98 6.33
N ALA A 258 -10.19 17.71 5.62
CA ALA A 258 -11.47 17.21 5.13
C ALA A 258 -11.57 17.43 3.63
N ALA A 259 -12.03 16.44 2.87
CA ALA A 259 -12.19 16.56 1.43
C ALA A 259 -13.64 16.39 1.00
N VAL A 260 -14.04 17.13 -0.03
CA VAL A 260 -15.35 16.99 -0.67
C VAL A 260 -15.39 15.79 -1.61
N GLN A 261 -14.24 15.46 -2.23
CA GLN A 261 -14.14 14.42 -3.25
C GLN A 261 -13.62 13.08 -2.71
N SER A 262 -12.93 13.07 -1.58
CA SER A 262 -12.43 11.85 -0.94
C SER A 262 -13.30 11.50 0.25
N THR A 263 -13.91 10.33 0.19
CA THR A 263 -14.81 9.81 1.24
C THR A 263 -14.45 8.37 1.57
N GLY A 264 -15.11 7.81 2.58
CA GLY A 264 -14.91 6.43 3.02
C GLY A 264 -13.67 6.25 3.90
N PHE A 265 -13.23 7.31 4.58
CA PHE A 265 -12.25 7.18 5.66
C PHE A 265 -12.92 6.62 6.90
N THR A 266 -12.26 5.69 7.60
CA THR A 266 -12.78 5.13 8.84
C THR A 266 -11.71 5.23 9.92
N LEU A 267 -12.01 5.95 10.99
CA LEU A 267 -11.12 6.13 12.12
C LEU A 267 -11.07 4.89 13.01
N THR A 268 -9.87 4.51 13.42
CA THR A 268 -9.59 3.64 14.57
C THR A 268 -8.72 4.41 15.55
N ARG A 269 -8.97 4.22 16.85
CA ARG A 269 -8.22 4.89 17.92
C ARG A 269 -7.74 3.88 18.94
N GLY A 270 -6.60 4.15 19.54
CA GLY A 270 -6.09 3.35 20.65
C GLY A 270 -5.11 4.09 21.52
N THR A 271 -4.90 3.56 22.72
CA THR A 271 -3.89 4.03 23.68
C THR A 271 -3.06 2.84 24.12
N VAL A 272 -1.73 2.95 23.96
CA VAL A 272 -0.78 1.86 24.25
C VAL A 272 0.47 2.38 24.93
N THR A 273 1.27 1.50 25.53
CA THR A 273 2.59 1.90 26.01
C THR A 273 3.49 2.31 24.83
N PRO A 274 4.47 3.20 25.02
CA PRO A 274 5.38 3.59 23.95
C PRO A 274 6.09 2.39 23.28
N SER A 275 6.46 1.38 24.08
CA SER A 275 7.09 0.14 23.60
C SER A 275 6.17 -0.75 22.75
N ALA A 276 4.85 -0.65 22.92
CA ALA A 276 3.87 -1.43 22.18
C ALA A 276 3.47 -0.78 20.85
N LEU A 277 3.76 0.51 20.66
CA LEU A 277 3.33 1.27 19.48
C LEU A 277 3.85 0.67 18.16
N GLN A 278 5.08 0.15 18.11
CA GLN A 278 5.62 -0.52 16.92
C GLN A 278 4.78 -1.74 16.51
N ALA A 279 4.37 -2.57 17.49
CA ALA A 279 3.59 -3.76 17.22
C ALA A 279 2.19 -3.39 16.68
N VAL A 280 1.57 -2.37 17.27
CA VAL A 280 0.29 -1.83 16.80
C VAL A 280 0.40 -1.22 15.41
N ALA A 281 1.42 -0.39 15.15
CA ALA A 281 1.63 0.20 13.83
C ALA A 281 1.79 -0.88 12.74
N THR A 282 2.45 -1.99 13.08
CA THR A 282 2.59 -3.16 12.18
C THR A 282 1.24 -3.83 11.92
N GLN A 283 0.40 -3.96 12.94
CA GLN A 283 -0.95 -4.53 12.81
C GLN A 283 -1.87 -3.63 11.98
N GLU A 284 -1.88 -2.32 12.25
CA GLU A 284 -2.65 -1.34 11.48
C GLU A 284 -2.25 -1.36 9.99
N GLY A 285 -0.95 -1.37 9.70
CA GLY A 285 -0.46 -1.47 8.32
C GLY A 285 -0.89 -2.76 7.60
N ALA A 286 -0.96 -3.89 8.32
CA ALA A 286 -1.46 -5.16 7.78
C ALA A 286 -2.97 -5.15 7.48
N LEU A 287 -3.72 -4.21 8.09
CA LEU A 287 -5.14 -3.98 7.85
C LEU A 287 -5.40 -2.89 6.80
N SER A 288 -4.37 -2.44 6.09
CA SER A 288 -4.44 -1.29 5.17
C SER A 288 -4.76 0.03 5.87
N HIS A 289 -4.46 0.15 7.17
CA HIS A 289 -4.61 1.39 7.92
C HIS A 289 -3.28 2.14 7.99
N VAL A 290 -3.38 3.47 8.13
CA VAL A 290 -2.23 4.37 8.32
C VAL A 290 -2.43 5.12 9.62
N ILE A 291 -1.41 5.14 10.51
CA ILE A 291 -1.43 6.00 11.69
C ILE A 291 -1.10 7.42 11.25
N THR A 292 -2.02 8.36 11.50
CA THR A 292 -1.95 9.74 11.00
C THR A 292 -1.75 10.77 12.11
N ALA A 293 -1.95 10.39 13.38
CA ALA A 293 -1.69 11.25 14.52
C ALA A 293 -1.33 10.42 15.75
N VAL A 294 -0.41 10.94 16.55
CA VAL A 294 0.03 10.34 17.82
C VAL A 294 0.32 11.44 18.83
N SER A 295 0.09 11.17 20.11
CA SER A 295 0.51 12.05 21.20
C SER A 295 0.69 11.28 22.50
N PHE A 296 1.58 11.76 23.37
CA PHE A 296 1.74 11.18 24.70
C PHE A 296 0.54 11.51 25.58
N ASN A 297 0.12 10.55 26.40
CA ASN A 297 -1.00 10.66 27.31
C ASN A 297 -0.66 9.92 28.61
N ALA A 298 -0.21 10.67 29.61
CA ALA A 298 0.11 10.15 30.94
C ALA A 298 1.01 8.89 30.91
N GLY A 299 2.12 8.96 30.17
CA GLY A 299 3.09 7.86 30.02
C GLY A 299 2.71 6.78 28.99
N ASN A 300 1.54 6.88 28.38
CA ASN A 300 1.14 6.08 27.21
C ASN A 300 1.20 6.93 25.93
N VAL A 301 0.95 6.31 24.78
CA VAL A 301 0.76 6.98 23.49
C VAL A 301 -0.66 6.71 23.02
N THR A 302 -1.41 7.79 22.78
CA THR A 302 -2.68 7.73 22.06
C THR A 302 -2.41 7.93 20.57
N TYR A 303 -3.03 7.11 19.73
CA TYR A 303 -2.89 7.19 18.28
C TYR A 303 -4.25 7.16 17.59
N PHE A 304 -4.28 7.77 16.41
CA PHE A 304 -5.37 7.66 15.44
C PHE A 304 -4.85 7.03 14.16
N SER A 305 -5.59 6.06 13.65
CA SER A 305 -5.33 5.39 12.39
C SER A 305 -6.55 5.39 11.48
N TYR A 306 -6.32 5.39 10.18
CA TYR A 306 -7.39 5.48 9.19
C TYR A 306 -7.30 4.38 8.14
N ALA A 307 -8.43 3.72 7.91
CA ALA A 307 -8.69 2.94 6.71
C ALA A 307 -9.25 3.84 5.61
N TRP A 308 -9.09 3.45 4.34
CA TRP A 308 -9.78 4.10 3.22
C TRP A 308 -10.49 3.07 2.34
N GLN A 309 -11.80 3.25 2.13
CA GLN A 309 -12.61 2.31 1.34
C GLN A 309 -12.12 2.12 -0.10
N SER A 310 -11.51 3.15 -0.68
CA SER A 310 -10.91 3.07 -2.03
C SER A 310 -9.62 2.25 -2.08
N ASP A 311 -9.04 1.93 -0.91
CA ASP A 311 -7.81 1.16 -0.78
C ASP A 311 -7.88 0.12 0.36
N PRO A 312 -8.68 -0.95 0.18
CA PRO A 312 -8.89 -1.95 1.21
C PRO A 312 -7.77 -2.99 1.30
N SER A 313 -6.88 -3.06 0.30
CA SER A 313 -5.95 -4.18 0.12
C SER A 313 -4.48 -3.82 0.19
N THR A 314 -4.11 -2.53 0.20
CA THR A 314 -2.71 -2.14 0.28
C THR A 314 -2.14 -2.44 1.65
N ILE A 315 -1.22 -3.40 1.69
CA ILE A 315 -0.47 -3.69 2.90
C ILE A 315 0.62 -2.63 3.09
N TYR A 316 0.60 -1.99 4.24
CA TYR A 316 1.65 -1.06 4.65
C TYR A 316 2.63 -1.71 5.63
N GLU A 317 3.89 -1.32 5.52
CA GLU A 317 4.90 -1.49 6.55
C GLU A 317 4.99 -0.19 7.34
N ALA A 318 5.04 -0.29 8.67
CA ALA A 318 5.17 0.86 9.55
C ALA A 318 6.42 0.72 10.44
N GLN A 319 7.11 1.84 10.64
CA GLN A 319 8.27 1.95 11.51
C GLN A 319 8.05 3.09 12.50
N VAL A 320 8.15 2.77 13.79
CA VAL A 320 8.05 3.73 14.88
C VAL A 320 9.46 4.06 15.35
N MET A 321 9.73 5.34 15.57
CA MET A 321 10.99 5.81 16.13
C MET A 321 10.75 6.85 17.22
N THR A 322 11.42 6.68 18.35
CA THR A 322 11.44 7.67 19.43
C THR A 322 12.68 8.54 19.31
N ALA A 323 12.55 9.84 19.57
CA ALA A 323 13.62 10.81 19.46
C ALA A 323 13.59 11.83 20.60
N THR A 324 14.72 12.49 20.83
CA THR A 324 14.79 13.74 21.60
C THR A 324 14.83 14.91 20.63
N SER A 325 14.77 16.13 21.15
CA SER A 325 14.97 17.36 20.37
C SER A 325 16.22 17.31 19.47
N SER A 326 17.33 16.76 19.97
CA SER A 326 18.60 16.70 19.24
C SER A 326 18.69 15.54 18.25
N THR A 327 17.89 14.48 18.41
CA THR A 327 17.92 13.31 17.52
C THR A 327 16.76 13.25 16.54
N LEU A 328 15.77 14.15 16.68
CA LEU A 328 14.57 14.21 15.85
C LEU A 328 14.90 14.29 14.36
N GLY A 329 15.87 15.13 13.98
CA GLY A 329 16.26 15.27 12.58
C GLY A 329 16.90 13.99 12.00
N THR A 330 17.74 13.33 12.79
CA THR A 330 18.33 12.03 12.42
C THR A 330 17.24 10.96 12.29
N ALA A 331 16.24 11.00 13.17
CA ALA A 331 15.11 10.07 13.09
C ALA A 331 14.31 10.28 11.79
N ALA A 332 13.87 11.50 11.51
CA ALA A 332 13.12 11.81 10.28
C ALA A 332 13.88 11.41 9.01
N THR A 333 15.15 11.78 8.92
CA THR A 333 16.00 11.45 7.76
C THR A 333 16.24 9.95 7.61
N SER A 334 16.33 9.20 8.71
CA SER A 334 16.51 7.74 8.68
C SER A 334 15.27 7.01 8.17
N LEU A 335 14.07 7.45 8.58
CA LEU A 335 12.80 6.94 8.03
C LEU A 335 12.71 7.19 6.52
N GLY A 336 12.99 8.43 6.11
CA GLY A 336 12.98 8.82 4.70
C GLY A 336 13.99 8.04 3.86
N GLN A 337 15.23 7.85 4.34
CA GLN A 337 16.23 7.02 3.65
C GLN A 337 15.80 5.55 3.48
N ALA A 338 15.03 5.03 4.44
CA ALA A 338 14.43 3.71 4.35
C ALA A 338 13.13 3.68 3.52
N GLY A 339 12.69 4.79 2.96
CA GLY A 339 11.52 4.89 2.07
C GLY A 339 10.17 5.00 2.78
N TYR A 340 10.18 5.28 4.09
CA TYR A 340 8.96 5.59 4.83
C TYR A 340 8.55 7.06 4.62
N ILE A 341 7.25 7.29 4.51
CA ILE A 341 6.63 8.62 4.61
C ILE A 341 6.30 8.83 6.09
N ILE A 342 6.68 9.96 6.68
CA ILE A 342 6.31 10.30 8.05
C ILE A 342 4.81 10.66 8.06
N THR A 343 3.98 9.76 8.59
CA THR A 343 2.52 9.94 8.61
C THR A 343 2.02 10.45 9.95
N ALA A 344 2.80 10.32 11.02
CA ALA A 344 2.47 10.91 12.32
C ALA A 344 3.73 11.34 13.08
N LEU A 345 3.61 12.47 13.77
CA LEU A 345 4.58 12.99 14.72
C LEU A 345 3.82 13.45 15.96
N GLY A 346 4.38 13.18 17.14
CA GLY A 346 3.82 13.60 18.42
C GLY A 346 4.87 13.77 19.49
N GLY A 347 4.52 14.45 20.57
CA GLY A 347 5.32 14.58 21.78
C GLY A 347 5.95 15.95 21.98
N ASN A 348 6.85 16.03 22.96
CA ASN A 348 7.37 17.29 23.49
C ASN A 348 8.81 17.15 24.00
N SER A 349 9.39 18.23 24.54
CA SER A 349 10.78 18.21 25.04
C SER A 349 10.98 17.34 26.30
N THR A 350 9.91 17.10 27.06
CA THR A 350 9.92 16.38 28.34
C THR A 350 9.80 14.87 28.14
N ASP A 351 8.79 14.44 27.39
CA ASP A 351 8.52 13.02 27.10
C ASP A 351 9.34 12.50 25.91
N GLY A 352 9.92 13.42 25.14
CA GLY A 352 10.51 13.14 23.83
C GLY A 352 9.46 13.16 22.73
N PHE A 353 9.92 12.79 21.53
CA PHE A 353 9.11 12.75 20.32
C PHE A 353 8.95 11.32 19.82
N VAL A 354 7.84 11.06 19.15
CA VAL A 354 7.58 9.80 18.46
C VAL A 354 7.18 10.07 17.01
N LEU A 355 7.84 9.39 16.08
CA LEU A 355 7.56 9.42 14.65
C LEU A 355 7.02 8.07 14.22
N VAL A 356 5.98 8.09 13.38
CA VAL A 356 5.51 6.91 12.66
C VAL A 356 5.76 7.12 11.18
N GLY A 357 6.61 6.28 10.61
CA GLY A 357 6.83 6.19 9.18
C GLY A 357 6.02 5.05 8.57
N THR A 358 5.35 5.30 7.46
CA THR A 358 4.53 4.32 6.74
C THR A 358 4.96 4.22 5.29
N ARG A 359 5.05 3.00 4.74
CA ARG A 359 5.31 2.76 3.31
C ARG A 359 4.50 1.60 2.80
N VAL A 360 4.19 1.59 1.51
CA VAL A 360 3.64 0.39 0.86
C VAL A 360 4.65 -0.75 0.98
N LYS A 361 4.19 -1.94 1.37
CA LYS A 361 5.06 -3.08 1.62
C LYS A 361 6.01 -3.35 0.45
N GLY A 362 7.31 -3.37 0.75
CA GLY A 362 8.39 -3.57 -0.21
C GLY A 362 8.79 -2.33 -1.03
N ASN A 363 8.07 -1.21 -0.93
CA ASN A 363 8.51 0.06 -1.52
C ASN A 363 9.64 0.66 -0.68
N THR A 364 10.88 0.31 -1.00
CA THR A 364 12.07 0.78 -0.27
C THR A 364 12.78 1.93 -0.98
N ALA A 365 12.13 2.59 -1.94
CA ALA A 365 12.71 3.74 -2.62
C ALA A 365 12.90 4.89 -1.61
N PRO A 366 14.10 5.47 -1.46
CA PRO A 366 14.32 6.56 -0.52
C PRO A 366 13.39 7.74 -0.81
N ARG A 367 12.85 8.31 0.26
CA ARG A 367 12.02 9.53 0.30
C ARG A 367 12.75 10.55 1.18
N PRO A 368 13.70 11.33 0.65
CA PRO A 368 14.54 12.18 1.49
C PRO A 368 13.70 13.19 2.27
N ALA A 369 13.77 13.11 3.59
CA ALA A 369 13.26 14.15 4.48
C ALA A 369 14.33 15.24 4.64
N LEU A 370 13.90 16.49 4.66
CA LEU A 370 14.70 17.63 5.09
C LEU A 370 14.23 18.10 6.46
N VAL A 371 15.19 18.59 7.24
CA VAL A 371 14.94 19.15 8.56
C VAL A 371 15.59 20.52 8.57
N GLY A 372 14.82 21.56 8.91
CA GLY A 372 15.30 22.92 8.87
C GLY A 372 14.73 23.75 10.02
N THR A 373 15.56 24.60 10.59
CA THR A 373 15.16 25.55 11.63
C THR A 373 14.76 26.87 10.97
N ALA A 374 13.68 27.49 11.44
CA ALA A 374 13.17 28.73 10.88
C ALA A 374 14.28 29.79 10.72
N GLY A 375 14.45 30.26 9.48
CA GLY A 375 15.47 31.25 9.11
C GLY A 375 16.74 30.65 8.49
N ASP A 376 16.96 29.34 8.59
CA ASP A 376 18.08 28.67 7.91
C ASP A 376 17.78 28.33 6.44
N GLN A 377 18.80 27.89 5.71
CA GLN A 377 18.66 27.52 4.29
C GLN A 377 17.73 26.30 4.08
N GLN A 378 17.71 25.34 5.01
CA GLN A 378 16.93 24.12 4.86
C GLN A 378 15.43 24.39 5.03
N SER A 379 15.04 25.24 5.98
CA SER A 379 13.66 25.68 6.16
C SER A 379 13.16 26.46 4.95
N GLN A 380 13.99 27.30 4.34
CA GLN A 380 13.64 27.96 3.08
C GLN A 380 13.44 26.96 1.94
N GLN A 381 14.26 25.91 1.85
CA GLN A 381 14.09 24.84 0.86
C GLN A 381 12.78 24.07 1.07
N ILE A 382 12.47 23.71 2.32
CA ILE A 382 11.20 23.05 2.68
C ILE A 382 10.03 23.90 2.20
N LEU A 383 10.03 25.20 2.49
CA LEU A 383 8.91 26.07 2.17
C LEU A 383 8.74 26.35 0.67
N THR A 384 9.81 26.30 -0.12
CA THR A 384 9.81 26.80 -1.51
C THR A 384 10.05 25.74 -2.59
N GLN A 385 10.41 24.49 -2.24
CA GLN A 385 10.91 23.51 -3.22
C GLN A 385 10.21 22.15 -3.25
N GLY A 386 8.90 22.12 -3.07
CA GLY A 386 8.17 20.87 -3.27
C GLY A 386 7.74 20.14 -2.00
N TYR A 387 8.20 20.56 -0.82
CA TYR A 387 8.09 19.72 0.38
C TYR A 387 6.74 19.89 1.06
N ALA A 388 6.13 18.77 1.42
CA ALA A 388 5.08 18.71 2.41
C ALA A 388 5.69 18.81 3.82
N ILE A 389 5.22 19.74 4.64
CA ILE A 389 5.60 19.81 6.05
C ILE A 389 4.84 18.72 6.79
N VAL A 390 5.59 17.75 7.31
CA VAL A 390 5.10 16.59 8.08
C VAL A 390 5.44 16.69 9.56
N GLY A 391 6.18 17.74 9.94
CA GLY A 391 6.48 18.05 11.33
C GLY A 391 6.72 19.54 11.55
N TYR A 392 6.13 20.08 12.61
CA TYR A 392 6.30 21.44 13.07
C TYR A 392 6.58 21.38 14.58
N ILE A 393 7.80 21.74 14.98
CA ILE A 393 8.25 21.65 16.37
C ILE A 393 8.64 23.05 16.85
N VAL A 394 8.13 23.45 18.01
CA VAL A 394 8.44 24.72 18.68
C VAL A 394 9.06 24.40 20.04
N GLN A 395 10.26 24.93 20.28
CA GLN A 395 11.03 24.68 21.50
C GLN A 395 11.37 26.00 22.17
N ASN A 396 11.12 26.09 23.48
CA ASN A 396 11.35 27.31 24.25
C ASN A 396 12.59 27.11 25.13
N SER A 397 13.73 27.64 24.70
CA SER A 397 14.98 27.58 25.49
C SER A 397 15.37 28.97 25.95
N GLY A 398 15.17 29.27 27.23
CA GLY A 398 15.61 30.54 27.84
C GLY A 398 14.87 31.77 27.30
N GLY A 399 13.60 31.63 26.92
CA GLY A 399 12.76 32.72 26.39
C GLY A 399 12.88 32.96 24.87
N VAL A 400 13.67 32.14 24.16
CA VAL A 400 13.74 32.16 22.70
C VAL A 400 13.02 30.93 22.15
N ALA A 401 11.94 31.16 21.40
CA ALA A 401 11.25 30.12 20.67
C ALA A 401 12.03 29.78 19.39
N THR A 402 12.40 28.51 19.24
CA THR A 402 13.02 27.98 18.03
C THR A 402 12.03 27.07 17.33
N THR A 403 11.80 27.32 16.04
CA THR A 403 10.89 26.53 15.21
C THR A 403 11.69 25.61 14.29
N THR A 404 11.40 24.31 14.31
CA THR A 404 11.97 23.31 13.40
C THR A 404 10.87 22.70 12.54
N PHE A 405 11.11 22.65 11.23
CA PHE A 405 10.25 22.01 10.25
C PHE A 405 10.88 20.70 9.79
N ILE A 406 10.04 19.70 9.58
CA ILE A 406 10.37 18.46 8.88
C ILE A 406 9.58 18.46 7.58
N GLY A 407 10.28 18.48 6.46
CA GLY A 407 9.68 18.45 5.12
C GLY A 407 9.99 17.15 4.40
N GLU A 408 9.00 16.57 3.74
CA GLU A 408 9.14 15.41 2.85
C GLU A 408 8.73 15.77 1.43
N LYS A 409 9.43 15.20 0.43
CA LYS A 409 9.25 15.53 -0.99
C LYS A 409 8.52 14.46 -1.79
#